data_AF-A0A7K2QPA6-F1
#
_entry.id   AF-A0A7K2QPA6-F1
#
_cell.length_a   1.000
_cell.length_b   1.000
_cell.length_c   1.000
_cell.angle_alpha   90.00
_cell.angle_beta   90.00
_cell.angle_gamma   90.00
#
_symmetry.space_group_name_H-M   'P 1'
#
loop_
_entity.id
_entity.type
_entity.pdbx_description
1 polymer ?
#
loop_
_entity_poly.entity_id
_entity_poly.type
_entity_poly.pdbx_seq_one_letter_code
_entity_poly.pdbx_strand_id
1 'polypeptide(L)'
;MRICLVTPEPGHPLLAAATALLEAGGHRVESLDPGAALAAPGALADVYLLKARTPRALDLARELEERGAPVLNSAAATALCQDRTRMAELA
;
A
#
# COMPACT_ATOMS: atom_id res chain seq x y z
N MET A 1 -8.82 -8.97 -10.04
CA MET A 1 -7.83 -7.89 -10.11
C MET A 1 -6.53 -8.35 -9.46
N ARG A 2 -5.39 -7.79 -9.88
CA ARG A 2 -4.11 -7.87 -9.21
C ARG A 2 -4.05 -6.79 -8.13
N ILE A 3 -4.00 -7.21 -6.88
CA ILE A 3 -3.94 -6.34 -5.70
C ILE A 3 -2.58 -6.53 -5.05
N CYS A 4 -1.86 -5.45 -4.75
CA CYS A 4 -0.55 -5.55 -4.12
C CYS A 4 -0.54 -4.88 -2.73
N LEU A 5 -0.23 -5.63 -1.68
CA LEU A 5 -0.06 -5.08 -0.33
C LEU A 5 1.33 -4.47 -0.18
N VAL A 6 1.42 -3.19 0.14
CA VAL A 6 2.69 -2.54 0.51
C VAL A 6 2.91 -2.71 2.01
N THR A 7 3.70 -3.72 2.38
CA THR A 7 3.95 -4.12 3.78
C THR A 7 5.20 -5.00 3.90
N PRO A 8 6.01 -4.88 4.96
CA PRO A 8 7.06 -5.84 5.27
C PRO A 8 6.53 -7.13 5.93
N GLU A 9 5.28 -7.12 6.42
CA GLU A 9 4.70 -8.20 7.22
C GLU A 9 3.39 -8.73 6.61
N PRO A 10 3.41 -9.33 5.41
CA PRO A 10 2.19 -9.85 4.78
C PRO A 10 1.54 -10.99 5.58
N GLY A 11 2.30 -11.71 6.40
CA GLY A 11 1.83 -12.78 7.28
C GLY A 11 1.17 -12.31 8.58
N HIS A 12 1.14 -10.99 8.86
CA HIS A 12 0.44 -10.48 10.05
C HIS A 12 -1.04 -10.93 10.02
N PRO A 13 -1.63 -11.43 11.12
CA PRO A 13 -2.94 -12.10 11.09
C PRO A 13 -4.06 -11.30 10.41
N LEU A 14 -4.11 -9.99 10.64
CA LEU A 14 -5.07 -9.11 9.98
C LEU A 14 -4.90 -9.07 8.45
N LEU A 15 -3.66 -8.97 7.97
CA LEU A 15 -3.37 -8.89 6.54
C LEU A 15 -3.57 -10.26 5.87
N ALA A 16 -3.16 -11.34 6.53
CA ALA A 16 -3.40 -12.69 6.05
C ALA A 16 -4.91 -12.99 5.91
N ALA A 17 -5.72 -12.60 6.90
CA ALA A 17 -7.18 -12.75 6.83
C ALA A 17 -7.81 -11.90 5.72
N ALA A 18 -7.36 -10.66 5.55
CA ALA A 18 -7.83 -9.80 4.45
C ALA A 18 -7.44 -10.36 3.07
N THR A 19 -6.21 -10.87 2.93
CA THR A 19 -5.74 -11.55 1.72
C THR A 19 -6.64 -12.74 1.38
N ALA A 20 -6.94 -13.60 2.36
CA ALA A 20 -7.81 -14.76 2.14
C ALA A 20 -9.22 -14.35 1.65
N LEU A 21 -9.80 -13.27 2.19
CA LEU A 21 -11.09 -12.75 1.73
C LEU A 21 -11.03 -12.22 0.29
N LEU A 22 -9.97 -11.48 -0.06
CA LEU A 22 -9.77 -10.95 -1.41
C LEU A 22 -9.54 -12.08 -2.43
N GLU A 23 -8.76 -13.09 -2.07
CA GLU A 23 -8.51 -14.27 -2.89
C GLU A 23 -9.78 -15.12 -3.07
N ALA A 24 -10.59 -15.29 -2.02
CA ALA A 24 -11.91 -15.93 -2.12
C ALA A 24 -12.86 -15.17 -3.07
N GLY A 25 -12.68 -13.85 -3.21
CA GLY A 25 -13.36 -13.01 -4.20
C GLY A 25 -12.81 -13.12 -5.63
N GLY A 26 -11.86 -14.02 -5.89
CA GLY A 26 -11.24 -14.24 -7.20
C GLY A 26 -10.18 -13.19 -7.57
N HIS A 27 -9.62 -12.50 -6.58
CA HIS A 27 -8.50 -11.58 -6.80
C HIS A 27 -7.15 -12.27 -6.63
N ARG A 28 -6.12 -11.76 -7.32
CA ARG A 28 -4.74 -12.19 -7.12
C ARG A 28 -4.08 -11.19 -6.19
N VAL A 29 -3.65 -11.64 -5.02
CA VAL A 29 -3.01 -10.78 -4.02
C VAL A 29 -1.51 -11.07 -3.98
N GLU A 30 -0.72 -10.01 -4.10
CA GLU A 30 0.74 -10.03 -4.00
C GLU A 30 1.16 -9.11 -2.83
N SER A 31 2.40 -9.25 -2.36
CA SER A 31 2.96 -8.32 -1.38
C SER A 31 4.27 -7.71 -1.89
N LEU A 32 4.48 -6.46 -1.53
CA LEU A 32 5.66 -5.67 -1.85
C LEU A 32 6.23 -5.12 -0.54
N ASP A 33 7.43 -5.58 -0.21
CA ASP A 33 8.19 -5.03 0.90
C ASP A 33 8.64 -3.60 0.54
N PRO A 34 8.34 -2.57 1.36
CA PRO A 34 8.86 -1.21 1.16
C PRO A 34 10.39 -1.14 1.03
N GLY A 35 11.07 -2.10 1.66
CA GLY A 35 12.49 -2.39 1.65
C GLY A 35 13.05 -2.93 0.34
N ALA A 36 12.20 -3.44 -0.55
CA ALA A 36 12.62 -3.96 -1.84
C ALA A 36 12.88 -2.81 -2.83
N ALA A 37 13.81 -3.02 -3.77
CA ALA A 37 13.88 -2.18 -4.95
C ALA A 37 12.66 -2.45 -5.83
N LEU A 38 12.00 -1.41 -6.33
CA LEU A 38 11.00 -1.59 -7.37
C LEU A 38 11.69 -2.23 -8.57
N ALA A 39 11.18 -3.39 -9.00
CA ALA A 39 11.65 -4.01 -10.24
C ALA A 39 11.40 -3.05 -11.42
N ALA A 40 12.17 -3.27 -12.50
CA ALA A 40 12.03 -2.62 -13.80
C ALA A 40 10.54 -2.46 -14.20
N PRO A 41 10.18 -1.47 -15.04
CA PRO A 41 8.79 -1.15 -15.38
C PRO A 41 8.03 -2.35 -15.97
N GLY A 42 7.47 -3.17 -15.07
CA GLY A 42 6.47 -4.18 -15.35
C GLY A 42 5.07 -3.59 -15.22
N ALA A 43 4.06 -4.36 -15.62
CA ALA A 43 2.67 -3.97 -15.45
C ALA A 43 2.37 -3.77 -13.95
N LEU A 44 2.02 -2.53 -13.59
CA LEU A 44 1.54 -2.16 -12.27
C LEU A 44 0.38 -3.09 -11.84
N ALA A 45 0.20 -3.27 -10.53
CA ALA A 45 -1.01 -3.88 -10.01
C ALA A 45 -2.22 -2.98 -10.31
N ASP A 46 -3.42 -3.56 -10.36
CA ASP A 46 -4.64 -2.78 -10.56
C ASP A 46 -4.90 -1.83 -9.37
N VAL A 47 -4.43 -2.20 -8.18
CA VAL A 47 -4.42 -1.36 -6.98
C VAL A 47 -3.34 -1.80 -5.99
N TYR A 48 -2.74 -0.83 -5.31
CA TYR A 48 -1.80 -1.06 -4.21
C TYR A 48 -2.46 -0.68 -2.89
N LEU A 49 -2.44 -1.58 -1.91
CA LEU A 49 -2.94 -1.31 -0.57
C LEU A 49 -1.78 -0.92 0.34
N LEU A 50 -1.68 0.36 0.70
CA LEU A 50 -0.67 0.87 1.63
C LEU A 50 -0.99 0.41 3.06
N LYS A 51 -0.20 -0.54 3.56
CA LYS A 51 -0.37 -1.14 4.91
C LYS A 51 0.84 -0.97 5.81
N ALA A 52 1.91 -0.38 5.30
CA ALA A 52 3.02 0.16 6.09
C ALA A 52 2.92 1.68 6.21
N ARG A 53 3.46 2.22 7.31
CA ARG A 53 3.46 3.66 7.62
C ARG A 53 4.86 4.27 7.74
N THR A 54 5.90 3.51 7.39
CA THR A 54 7.29 3.99 7.45
C THR A 54 7.53 5.06 6.38
N PRO A 55 8.51 5.97 6.56
CA PRO A 55 8.88 6.94 5.53
C PRO A 55 9.14 6.28 4.17
N ARG A 56 9.87 5.17 4.17
CA ARG A 56 10.16 4.38 2.96
C ARG A 56 8.91 3.83 2.27
N ALA A 57 7.90 3.42 3.03
CA ALA A 57 6.62 2.98 2.46
C ALA A 57 5.83 4.14 1.83
N LEU A 58 5.90 5.34 2.43
CA LEU A 58 5.30 6.53 1.85
C LEU A 58 6.01 6.96 0.57
N ASP A 59 7.34 6.92 0.53
CA ASP A 59 8.12 7.24 -0.67
C ASP A 59 7.82 6.27 -1.81
N LEU A 60 7.79 4.97 -1.51
CA LEU A 60 7.39 3.95 -2.46
C LEU A 60 5.95 4.16 -2.98
N ALA A 61 5.03 4.50 -2.08
CA ALA A 61 3.65 4.79 -2.47
C ALA A 61 3.55 6.01 -3.41
N ARG A 62 4.33 7.07 -3.17
CA ARG A 62 4.39 8.23 -4.07
C ARG A 62 4.94 7.85 -5.44
N GLU A 63 6.02 7.06 -5.50
CA GLU A 63 6.58 6.59 -6.77
C GLU A 63 5.56 5.76 -7.57
N LEU A 64 4.78 4.92 -6.89
CA LEU A 64 3.69 4.15 -7.51
C LEU A 64 2.57 5.07 -8.05
N GLU A 65 2.15 6.08 -7.27
CA GLU A 65 1.17 7.08 -7.69
C GLU A 65 1.66 7.89 -8.90
N GLU A 66 2.93 8.32 -8.91
CA GLU A 66 3.57 9.04 -10.01
C GLU A 66 3.62 8.21 -11.31
N ARG A 67 3.72 6.89 -11.18
CA ARG A 67 3.62 5.94 -12.30
C ARG A 67 2.19 5.66 -12.74
N GLY A 68 1.19 6.27 -12.11
CA GLY A 68 -0.23 6.15 -12.43
C GLY A 68 -0.94 4.98 -11.73
N ALA A 69 -0.32 4.34 -10.73
CA ALA A 69 -0.95 3.27 -9.98
C ALA A 69 -1.98 3.82 -8.96
N PRO A 70 -3.17 3.22 -8.84
CA PRO A 70 -4.06 3.52 -7.72
C PRO A 70 -3.46 3.00 -6.40
N VAL A 71 -3.33 3.88 -5.40
CA VAL A 71 -2.84 3.52 -4.05
C VAL A 71 -3.90 3.82 -2.99
N LEU A 72 -4.18 2.85 -2.12
CA LEU A 72 -5.17 2.92 -1.06
C LEU A 72 -4.57 2.54 0.32
N ASN A 73 -4.45 3.44 1.27
CA ASN A 73 -4.74 4.87 1.20
C ASN A 73 -3.63 5.60 0.45
N SER A 74 -3.93 6.74 -0.17
CA SER A 74 -2.93 7.53 -0.88
C SER A 74 -1.75 7.91 0.02
N ALA A 75 -0.58 8.15 -0.58
CA ALA A 75 0.61 8.50 0.18
C ALA A 75 0.40 9.81 0.96
N ALA A 76 -0.23 10.81 0.33
CA ALA A 76 -0.51 12.11 0.94
C ALA A 76 -1.48 12.00 2.14
N ALA A 77 -2.59 11.28 1.99
CA ALA A 77 -3.54 11.10 3.09
C ALA A 77 -2.92 10.30 4.25
N THR A 78 -2.16 9.25 3.93
CA THR A 78 -1.47 8.43 4.94
C THR A 78 -0.39 9.22 5.68
N ALA A 79 0.32 10.13 4.99
CA ALA A 79 1.28 11.03 5.64
C ALA A 79 0.58 12.04 6.56
N LEU A 80 -0.52 12.66 6.09
CA LEU A 80 -1.27 13.64 6.88
C LEU A 80 -1.82 13.02 8.18
N CYS A 81 -2.40 11.82 8.11
CA CYS A 81 -2.97 11.14 9.28
C CYS A 81 -1.90 10.69 10.31
N GLN A 82 -0.61 10.79 9.99
CA GLN A 82 0.46 10.58 10.96
C GLN A 82 0.84 11.86 11.72
N ASP A 83 0.56 13.03 11.17
CA ASP A 83 0.69 14.31 11.87
C ASP A 83 -0.60 14.59 12.65
N ARG A 84 -0.57 14.25 13.95
CA ARG A 84 -1.74 14.41 14.82
C ARG A 84 -2.13 15.88 15.05
N THR A 85 -1.15 16.80 15.02
CA THR A 85 -1.44 18.22 15.19
C THR A 85 -2.18 18.75 13.97
N ARG A 86 -1.62 18.48 12.78
CA ARG A 86 -2.22 18.88 11.51
C ARG A 86 -3.59 18.24 11.29
N MET A 87 -3.75 16.98 11.69
CA MET A 87 -5.03 16.28 11.60
C MET A 87 -6.09 16.91 12.53
N ALA A 88 -5.70 17.36 13.74
CA ALA A 88 -6.61 18.03 14.66
C ALA A 88 -7.04 19.42 14.16
N GLU A 89 -6.21 20.11 13.38
CA GLU A 89 -6.59 21.39 12.73
C GLU A 89 -7.68 21.22 11.66
N LEU A 90 -7.91 19.99 11.17
CA LEU A 90 -8.83 19.68 10.06
C LEU A 90 -10.11 18.95 10.49
N ALA A 91 -10.25 18.61 11.77
CA ALA A 91 -11.39 17.85 12.33
C ALA A 91 -12.44 18.78 12.93
#